data_AF-A0A7Y8BPM6-F1
#
_entry.id   AF-A0A7Y8BPM6-F1
#
_cell.length_a   1.000
_cell.length_b   1.000
_cell.length_c   1.000
_cell.angle_alpha   90.00
_cell.angle_beta   90.00
_cell.angle_gamma   90.00
#
_symmetry.space_group_name_H-M   'P 1'
#
loop_
_entity.id
_entity.type
_entity.pdbx_description
1 polymer ?
#
loop_
_entity_poly.entity_id
_entity_poly.type
_entity_poly.pdbx_seq_one_letter_code
_entity_poly.pdbx_strand_id
1 'polypeptide(L)'
;MNLPHLEHELAKIRVRLSGLKARLELSWQKLVSDIEPEEFQAIQALLQRGHDQAQYVLDHGELPTDEPTVPWELSHGLSILHMGNAKALPTSESQLQTRVLKDGTLLGCRKWELLDLLWSEALIKWIENLRRHAPFATTPMVMMIDNDVTLAIAGDWGTGPFESHAPAVNVANQMQLAQADFTIHLGDVYYAGTGSSEHVDMAGWPMGKHGAFTLNSNHEMYSGAHGYFAELNSRFPAQQGTSYFALYNDDWLIVGLDSAYASAPLGLYMDGTLNQQQIDWMKGLPKRKKLLVLSHHQGFDISGENKTTLYQPVCDALGRVPDYWYWGHLHNGIVYAEQGGLRARCAGHGAIPYGVTSELDGNERVLFSEVQNAMDDEYPERVLNGYVKVRLSGESIVEEFFGEDGSVRWSSHG
;
A
#
# COMPACT_ATOMS: atom_id res chain seq x y z
N MET A 1 26.92 21.97 -4.22
CA MET A 1 26.98 20.93 -5.27
C MET A 1 27.73 21.50 -6.47
N ASN A 2 28.77 20.84 -7.01
CA ASN A 2 29.57 21.38 -8.12
C ASN A 2 28.88 21.12 -9.48
N LEU A 3 28.89 22.09 -10.40
CA LEU A 3 28.23 22.03 -11.73
C LEU A 3 28.42 20.70 -12.51
N PRO A 4 29.62 20.10 -12.60
CA PRO A 4 29.83 18.85 -13.33
C PRO A 4 29.08 17.66 -12.73
N HIS A 5 28.83 17.67 -11.42
CA HIS A 5 28.04 16.65 -10.74
C HIS A 5 26.55 16.80 -11.10
N LEU A 6 26.07 18.04 -11.19
CA LEU A 6 24.69 18.35 -11.58
C LEU A 6 24.40 17.96 -13.04
N GLU A 7 25.33 18.23 -13.95
CA GLU A 7 25.24 17.80 -15.35
C GLU A 7 25.24 16.27 -15.50
N HIS A 8 26.02 15.58 -14.68
CA HIS A 8 26.06 14.11 -14.66
C HIS A 8 24.75 13.50 -14.13
N GLU A 9 24.19 14.04 -13.05
CA GLU A 9 22.89 13.60 -12.52
C GLU A 9 21.74 13.92 -13.49
N LEU A 10 21.73 15.10 -14.12
CA LEU A 10 20.76 15.43 -15.18
C LEU A 10 20.86 14.47 -16.38
N ALA A 11 22.06 14.07 -16.77
CA ALA A 11 22.25 13.10 -17.84
C ALA A 11 21.70 11.71 -17.46
N LYS A 12 21.92 11.25 -16.22
CA LYS A 12 21.34 9.99 -15.72
C LYS A 12 19.81 10.02 -15.72
N ILE A 13 19.22 11.13 -15.26
CA ILE A 13 17.77 11.31 -15.24
C ILE A 13 17.22 11.25 -16.67
N ARG A 14 17.83 11.98 -17.62
CA ARG A 14 17.39 11.94 -19.04
C ARG A 14 17.47 10.55 -19.64
N VAL A 15 18.55 9.81 -19.38
CA VAL A 15 18.70 8.43 -19.86
C VAL A 15 17.61 7.54 -19.25
N ARG A 16 17.37 7.63 -17.95
CA ARG A 16 16.33 6.85 -17.25
C ARG A 16 14.93 7.14 -17.81
N LEU A 17 14.59 8.42 -18.01
CA LEU A 17 13.30 8.84 -18.58
C LEU A 17 13.13 8.38 -20.04
N SER A 18 14.18 8.49 -20.87
CA SER A 18 14.13 8.00 -22.25
C SER A 18 13.97 6.48 -22.32
N GLY A 19 14.63 5.75 -21.42
CA GLY A 19 14.49 4.30 -21.29
C GLY A 19 13.10 3.88 -20.81
N LEU A 20 12.49 4.65 -19.89
CA LEU A 20 11.13 4.42 -19.42
C LEU A 20 10.12 4.53 -20.56
N LYS A 21 10.20 5.61 -21.36
CA LYS A 21 9.33 5.80 -22.52
C LYS A 21 9.47 4.67 -23.55
N ALA A 22 10.71 4.32 -23.93
CA ALA A 22 10.96 3.25 -24.90
C ALA A 22 10.45 1.89 -24.41
N ARG A 23 10.59 1.59 -23.11
CA ARG A 23 10.04 0.38 -22.49
C ARG A 23 8.51 0.37 -22.54
N LEU A 24 7.86 1.48 -22.23
CA LEU A 24 6.41 1.57 -22.29
C LEU A 24 5.89 1.35 -23.72
N GLU A 25 6.49 1.98 -24.73
CA GLU A 25 6.13 1.78 -26.14
C GLU A 25 6.30 0.30 -26.55
N LEU A 26 7.39 -0.35 -26.15
CA LEU A 26 7.64 -1.76 -26.46
C LEU A 26 6.63 -2.68 -25.75
N SER A 27 6.39 -2.48 -24.46
CA SER A 27 5.44 -3.30 -23.69
C SER A 27 4.01 -3.09 -24.20
N TRP A 28 3.66 -1.89 -24.66
CA TRP A 28 2.40 -1.60 -25.33
C TRP A 28 2.26 -2.34 -26.67
N GLN A 29 3.28 -2.31 -27.53
CA GLN A 29 3.27 -3.04 -28.80
C GLN A 29 3.09 -4.55 -28.59
N LYS A 30 3.74 -5.10 -27.56
CA LYS A 30 3.59 -6.51 -27.19
C LYS A 30 2.21 -6.82 -26.63
N LEU A 31 1.64 -5.93 -25.82
CA LEU A 31 0.27 -6.09 -25.34
C LEU A 31 -0.69 -6.24 -26.52
N VAL A 32 -0.62 -5.34 -27.50
CA VAL A 32 -1.46 -5.38 -28.72
C VAL A 32 -1.41 -6.73 -29.44
N SER A 33 -0.26 -7.42 -29.45
CA SER A 33 -0.14 -8.73 -30.09
C SER A 33 -0.68 -9.90 -29.27
N ASP A 34 -0.78 -9.73 -27.95
CA ASP A 34 -0.95 -10.83 -26.99
C ASP A 34 -2.35 -10.85 -26.32
N ILE A 35 -3.19 -9.85 -26.55
CA ILE A 35 -4.54 -9.76 -25.94
C ILE A 35 -5.67 -9.59 -26.96
N GLU A 36 -6.88 -9.94 -26.53
CA GLU A 36 -8.08 -9.84 -27.37
C GLU A 36 -8.47 -8.38 -27.63
N PRO A 37 -9.04 -8.05 -28.80
CA PRO A 37 -9.37 -6.67 -29.16
C PRO A 37 -10.28 -5.93 -28.17
N GLU A 38 -11.25 -6.63 -27.56
CA GLU A 38 -12.17 -6.04 -26.58
C GLU A 38 -11.45 -5.67 -25.27
N GLU A 39 -10.54 -6.53 -24.81
CA GLU A 39 -9.71 -6.27 -23.62
C GLU A 39 -8.74 -5.13 -23.87
N PHE A 40 -8.16 -5.07 -25.07
CA PHE A 40 -7.30 -3.96 -25.47
C PHE A 40 -8.06 -2.62 -25.47
N GLN A 41 -9.29 -2.60 -26.01
CA GLN A 41 -10.15 -1.42 -25.96
C GLN A 41 -10.47 -1.00 -24.52
N ALA A 42 -10.73 -1.95 -23.61
CA ALA A 42 -10.97 -1.66 -22.20
C ALA A 42 -9.75 -1.00 -21.54
N ILE A 43 -8.52 -1.47 -21.83
CA ILE A 43 -7.28 -0.86 -21.34
C ILE A 43 -7.10 0.55 -21.92
N GLN A 44 -7.37 0.75 -23.21
CA GLN A 44 -7.32 2.08 -23.82
C GLN A 44 -8.30 3.06 -23.16
N ALA A 45 -9.54 2.60 -22.90
CA ALA A 45 -10.55 3.40 -22.21
C ALA A 45 -10.12 3.74 -20.77
N LEU A 46 -9.47 2.81 -20.08
CA LEU A 46 -8.96 3.03 -18.74
C LEU A 46 -7.83 4.07 -18.71
N LEU A 47 -6.88 3.99 -19.66
CA LEU A 47 -5.84 5.00 -19.83
C LEU A 47 -6.42 6.39 -20.16
N GLN A 48 -7.44 6.44 -21.01
CA GLN A 48 -8.15 7.68 -21.34
C GLN A 48 -8.81 8.30 -20.12
N ARG A 49 -9.57 7.52 -19.36
CA ARG A 49 -10.21 8.01 -18.14
C ARG A 49 -9.19 8.47 -17.10
N GLY A 50 -8.10 7.73 -16.88
CA GLY A 50 -7.04 8.16 -15.95
C GLY A 50 -6.37 9.46 -16.37
N HIS A 51 -6.12 9.64 -17.67
CA HIS A 51 -5.60 10.89 -18.21
C HIS A 51 -6.57 12.06 -18.03
N ASP A 52 -7.85 11.85 -18.34
CA ASP A 52 -8.89 12.88 -18.26
C ASP A 52 -9.17 13.28 -16.80
N GLN A 53 -9.17 12.32 -15.87
CA GLN A 53 -9.26 12.60 -14.43
C GLN A 53 -8.07 13.40 -13.93
N ALA A 54 -6.85 13.07 -14.36
CA ALA A 54 -5.67 13.87 -14.01
C ALA A 54 -5.76 15.30 -14.53
N GLN A 55 -6.20 15.51 -15.79
CA GLN A 55 -6.45 16.86 -16.33
C GLN A 55 -7.54 17.59 -15.54
N TYR A 56 -8.62 16.90 -15.19
CA TYR A 56 -9.71 17.48 -14.42
C TYR A 56 -9.23 17.98 -13.04
N VAL A 57 -8.46 17.16 -12.32
CA VAL A 57 -7.90 17.52 -11.01
C VAL A 57 -6.95 18.71 -11.12
N LEU A 58 -6.15 18.82 -12.19
CA LEU A 58 -5.28 19.98 -12.41
C LEU A 58 -6.08 21.29 -12.57
N ASP A 59 -7.21 21.22 -13.26
CA ASP A 59 -8.07 22.37 -13.56
C ASP A 59 -9.00 22.75 -12.38
N HIS A 60 -9.48 21.76 -11.62
CA HIS A 60 -10.55 21.95 -10.61
C HIS A 60 -10.07 21.76 -9.16
N GLY A 61 -8.94 21.09 -8.95
CA GLY A 61 -8.37 20.82 -7.62
C GLY A 61 -8.97 19.63 -6.88
N GLU A 62 -9.88 18.88 -7.50
CA GLU A 62 -10.51 17.68 -6.94
C GLU A 62 -10.80 16.64 -8.01
N LEU A 63 -10.96 15.38 -7.60
CA LEU A 63 -11.35 14.29 -8.50
C LEU A 63 -12.80 14.47 -8.96
N PRO A 64 -13.13 14.12 -10.22
CA PRO A 64 -14.50 14.17 -10.69
C PRO A 64 -15.32 13.05 -10.03
N THR A 65 -16.63 13.28 -9.86
CA THR A 65 -17.55 12.37 -9.14
C THR A 65 -18.50 11.60 -10.06
N ASP A 66 -18.38 11.77 -11.37
CA ASP A 66 -19.26 11.18 -12.39
C ASP A 66 -18.86 9.76 -12.79
N GLU A 67 -17.60 9.38 -12.58
CA GLU A 67 -17.06 8.06 -12.86
C GLU A 67 -16.16 7.53 -11.73
N PRO A 68 -15.96 6.20 -11.63
CA PRO A 68 -15.00 5.61 -10.70
C PRO A 68 -13.57 6.14 -10.92
N THR A 69 -12.87 6.38 -9.83
CA THR A 69 -11.47 6.82 -9.82
C THR A 69 -10.57 5.79 -10.48
N VAL A 70 -9.63 6.26 -11.29
CA VAL A 70 -8.58 5.45 -11.89
C VAL A 70 -7.28 5.66 -11.13
N PRO A 71 -6.51 4.60 -10.84
CA PRO A 71 -5.22 4.75 -10.18
C PRO A 71 -4.26 5.63 -10.97
N TRP A 72 -3.47 6.43 -10.24
CA TRP A 72 -2.61 7.46 -10.80
C TRP A 72 -1.43 6.91 -11.60
N GLU A 73 -1.13 5.62 -11.44
CA GLU A 73 -0.21 4.81 -12.24
C GLU A 73 -0.46 4.90 -13.74
N LEU A 74 -1.71 5.19 -14.12
CA LEU A 74 -2.14 5.27 -15.51
C LEU A 74 -2.12 6.68 -16.09
N SER A 75 -2.03 7.72 -15.25
CA SER A 75 -2.25 9.13 -15.63
C SER A 75 -1.39 9.58 -16.82
N HIS A 76 -0.09 9.24 -16.78
CA HIS A 76 0.88 9.59 -17.83
C HIS A 76 0.78 8.69 -19.08
N GLY A 77 0.15 7.52 -18.99
CA GLY A 77 0.20 6.47 -20.01
C GLY A 77 -0.11 6.96 -21.43
N LEU A 78 -1.24 7.66 -21.61
CA LEU A 78 -1.60 8.20 -22.93
C LEU A 78 -0.61 9.25 -23.45
N SER A 79 -0.14 10.14 -22.57
CA SER A 79 0.76 11.22 -22.95
C SER A 79 2.15 10.72 -23.35
N ILE A 80 2.63 9.64 -22.70
CA ILE A 80 3.90 9.00 -23.05
C ILE A 80 3.79 8.23 -24.38
N LEU A 81 2.66 7.52 -24.58
CA LEU A 81 2.39 6.71 -25.77
C LEU A 81 1.96 7.54 -27.00
N HIS A 82 1.80 8.87 -26.88
CA HIS A 82 1.31 9.76 -27.96
C HIS A 82 -0.02 9.29 -28.56
N MET A 83 -0.93 8.83 -27.70
CA MET A 83 -2.21 8.28 -28.12
C MET A 83 -3.31 9.35 -28.16
N GLY A 84 -4.08 9.35 -29.25
CA GLY A 84 -5.20 10.27 -29.43
C GLY A 84 -4.75 11.74 -29.42
N ASN A 85 -5.51 12.58 -28.70
CA ASN A 85 -5.22 14.00 -28.51
C ASN A 85 -4.74 14.31 -27.08
N ALA A 86 -4.13 13.32 -26.40
CA ALA A 86 -3.68 13.47 -25.02
C ALA A 86 -2.72 14.65 -24.85
N LYS A 87 -2.97 15.49 -23.85
CA LYS A 87 -2.11 16.62 -23.52
C LYS A 87 -0.92 16.13 -22.69
N ALA A 88 0.19 16.85 -22.71
CA ALA A 88 1.25 16.57 -21.75
C ALA A 88 0.78 16.94 -20.34
N LEU A 89 0.98 16.04 -19.38
CA LEU A 89 0.81 16.32 -17.95
C LEU A 89 2.09 16.98 -17.40
N PRO A 90 2.00 17.75 -16.30
CA PRO A 90 3.17 18.22 -15.56
C PRO A 90 4.10 17.06 -15.17
N THR A 91 5.40 17.29 -15.23
CA THR A 91 6.47 16.30 -14.93
C THR A 91 7.58 16.89 -14.06
N SER A 92 7.39 18.09 -13.51
CA SER A 92 8.36 18.75 -12.64
C SER A 92 7.69 19.76 -11.70
N GLU A 93 8.33 20.04 -10.57
CA GLU A 93 7.88 21.04 -9.60
C GLU A 93 7.70 22.44 -10.22
N SER A 94 8.52 22.78 -11.22
CA SER A 94 8.42 24.08 -11.93
C SER A 94 7.12 24.22 -12.72
N GLN A 95 6.51 23.10 -13.12
CA GLN A 95 5.26 23.05 -13.87
C GLN A 95 4.05 22.93 -12.94
N LEU A 96 4.22 22.28 -11.79
CA LEU A 96 3.17 22.07 -10.81
C LEU A 96 3.77 22.07 -9.40
N GLN A 97 3.42 23.07 -8.62
CA GLN A 97 3.68 23.08 -7.19
C GLN A 97 2.74 22.10 -6.49
N THR A 98 3.26 21.40 -5.49
CA THR A 98 2.52 20.39 -4.74
C THR A 98 1.29 20.97 -4.06
N ARG A 99 0.21 20.20 -4.08
CA ARG A 99 -1.06 20.50 -3.41
C ARG A 99 -1.53 19.26 -2.69
N VAL A 100 -2.12 19.42 -1.51
CA VAL A 100 -2.76 18.34 -0.77
C VAL A 100 -4.21 18.19 -1.28
N LEU A 101 -4.58 17.00 -1.73
CA LEU A 101 -5.96 16.67 -2.07
C LEU A 101 -6.77 16.34 -0.81
N LYS A 102 -8.10 16.21 -0.95
CA LYS A 102 -9.00 16.03 0.20
C LYS A 102 -8.68 14.78 1.04
N ASP A 103 -8.24 13.71 0.39
CA ASP A 103 -7.81 12.44 0.98
C ASP A 103 -6.41 12.47 1.61
N GLY A 104 -5.69 13.60 1.47
CA GLY A 104 -4.32 13.79 1.95
C GLY A 104 -3.25 13.42 0.92
N THR A 105 -3.60 12.89 -0.24
CA THR A 105 -2.62 12.59 -1.29
C THR A 105 -1.98 13.87 -1.84
N LEU A 106 -0.70 13.77 -2.24
CA LEU A 106 0.06 14.92 -2.73
C LEU A 106 0.01 15.00 -4.26
N LEU A 107 -0.77 15.95 -4.79
CA LEU A 107 -0.78 16.29 -6.21
C LEU A 107 0.44 17.13 -6.54
N GLY A 108 1.41 16.52 -7.21
CA GLY A 108 2.61 17.17 -7.71
C GLY A 108 3.46 16.19 -8.54
N CYS A 109 4.72 16.52 -8.79
CA CYS A 109 5.62 15.76 -9.65
C CYS A 109 6.90 15.27 -8.96
N ARG A 110 7.08 15.52 -7.65
CA ARG A 110 8.20 14.93 -6.89
C ARG A 110 8.00 13.43 -6.78
N LYS A 111 9.04 12.76 -6.30
CA LYS A 111 8.99 11.32 -6.06
C LYS A 111 7.77 10.98 -5.20
N TRP A 112 7.00 9.96 -5.59
CA TRP A 112 5.78 9.49 -4.89
C TRP A 112 4.55 10.40 -4.94
N GLU A 113 4.66 11.61 -5.48
CA GLU A 113 3.48 12.46 -5.72
C GLU A 113 2.66 11.91 -6.90
N LEU A 114 1.40 12.29 -7.02
CA LEU A 114 0.45 11.65 -7.94
C LEU A 114 0.84 11.73 -9.43
N LEU A 115 1.61 12.74 -9.84
CA LEU A 115 2.14 12.87 -11.20
C LEU A 115 3.64 12.56 -11.29
N ASP A 116 4.21 11.87 -10.30
CA ASP A 116 5.54 11.28 -10.44
C ASP A 116 5.59 10.39 -11.69
N LEU A 117 6.49 10.74 -12.61
CA LEU A 117 6.60 10.04 -13.88
C LEU A 117 7.02 8.56 -13.70
N LEU A 118 7.68 8.23 -12.58
CA LEU A 118 8.10 6.87 -12.27
C LEU A 118 6.94 5.92 -11.96
N TRP A 119 5.73 6.43 -11.66
CA TRP A 119 4.51 5.60 -11.61
C TRP A 119 4.24 4.87 -12.93
N SER A 120 4.77 5.37 -14.06
CA SER A 120 4.69 4.67 -15.34
C SER A 120 5.43 3.32 -15.33
N GLU A 121 6.32 3.06 -14.38
CA GLU A 121 6.88 1.72 -14.17
C GLU A 121 5.82 0.72 -13.72
N ALA A 122 4.87 1.13 -12.88
CA ALA A 122 3.72 0.32 -12.49
C ALA A 122 2.86 -0.06 -13.71
N LEU A 123 2.54 0.91 -14.56
CA LEU A 123 1.84 0.67 -15.84
C LEU A 123 2.59 -0.34 -16.72
N ILE A 124 3.90 -0.15 -16.92
CA ILE A 124 4.72 -1.07 -17.72
C ILE A 124 4.64 -2.48 -17.14
N LYS A 125 4.83 -2.62 -15.82
CA LYS A 125 4.88 -3.92 -15.16
C LYS A 125 3.52 -4.61 -15.18
N TRP A 126 2.47 -3.86 -14.90
CA TRP A 126 1.09 -4.33 -14.96
C TRP A 126 0.78 -4.91 -16.34
N ILE A 127 1.05 -4.16 -17.41
CA ILE A 127 0.89 -4.64 -18.80
C ILE A 127 1.69 -5.93 -19.05
N GLU A 128 2.96 -5.98 -18.63
CA GLU A 128 3.83 -7.14 -18.82
C GLU A 128 3.34 -8.40 -18.09
N ASN A 129 2.56 -8.24 -17.02
CA ASN A 129 2.20 -9.32 -16.09
C ASN A 129 0.69 -9.54 -15.91
N LEU A 130 -0.17 -8.90 -16.71
CA LEU A 130 -1.64 -9.03 -16.69
C LEU A 130 -2.14 -10.48 -16.51
N ARG A 131 -1.43 -11.45 -17.10
CA ARG A 131 -1.76 -12.89 -17.09
C ARG A 131 -0.64 -13.76 -16.52
N ARG A 132 0.38 -13.18 -15.87
CA ARG A 132 1.61 -13.88 -15.47
C ARG A 132 1.90 -13.68 -13.99
N HIS A 133 1.10 -14.31 -13.15
CA HIS A 133 1.31 -14.29 -11.70
C HIS A 133 2.24 -15.40 -11.25
N ALA A 134 2.97 -15.14 -10.17
CA ALA A 134 3.66 -16.16 -9.41
C ALA A 134 2.64 -17.20 -8.90
N PRO A 135 3.02 -18.48 -8.74
CA PRO A 135 2.08 -19.48 -8.22
C PRO A 135 1.58 -19.14 -6.81
N PHE A 136 0.26 -19.23 -6.61
CA PHE A 136 -0.34 -19.10 -5.28
C PHE A 136 -0.02 -20.32 -4.41
N ALA A 137 0.70 -20.11 -3.31
CA ALA A 137 0.93 -21.15 -2.32
C ALA A 137 -0.33 -21.36 -1.45
N THR A 138 -0.59 -22.61 -1.07
CA THR A 138 -1.85 -23.02 -0.42
C THR A 138 -1.67 -23.70 0.95
N THR A 139 -0.46 -23.64 1.50
CA THR A 139 -0.12 -24.25 2.80
C THR A 139 0.33 -23.16 3.78
N PRO A 140 -0.61 -22.32 4.26
CA PRO A 140 -0.30 -21.20 5.14
C PRO A 140 0.18 -21.67 6.51
N MET A 141 1.05 -20.87 7.11
CA MET A 141 1.45 -21.06 8.51
C MET A 141 0.25 -20.83 9.45
N VAL A 142 0.10 -21.72 10.43
CA VAL A 142 -0.77 -21.52 11.61
C VAL A 142 0.10 -21.71 12.85
N MET A 143 0.55 -20.60 13.44
CA MET A 143 1.57 -20.59 14.51
C MET A 143 0.94 -20.32 15.87
N MET A 144 1.28 -21.15 16.87
CA MET A 144 1.00 -20.82 18.26
C MET A 144 2.01 -19.78 18.77
N ILE A 145 1.54 -18.75 19.46
CA ILE A 145 2.35 -17.67 20.03
C ILE A 145 2.11 -17.56 21.53
N ASP A 146 2.94 -16.77 22.22
CA ASP A 146 2.79 -16.50 23.65
C ASP A 146 1.50 -15.73 23.94
N ASN A 147 0.98 -15.87 25.17
CA ASN A 147 -0.22 -15.15 25.62
C ASN A 147 0.01 -13.64 25.79
N ASP A 148 1.26 -13.27 26.10
CA ASP A 148 1.73 -11.88 26.08
C ASP A 148 2.59 -11.68 24.84
N VAL A 149 2.13 -10.84 23.90
CA VAL A 149 2.83 -10.63 22.62
C VAL A 149 2.78 -9.17 22.20
N THR A 150 3.89 -8.68 21.68
CA THR A 150 4.01 -7.34 21.08
C THR A 150 4.19 -7.44 19.57
N LEU A 151 3.36 -6.72 18.82
CA LEU A 151 3.44 -6.58 17.37
C LEU A 151 3.87 -5.16 17.01
N ALA A 152 4.65 -5.01 15.94
CA ALA A 152 4.82 -3.73 15.25
C ALA A 152 4.34 -3.87 13.80
N ILE A 153 3.42 -3.01 13.38
CA ILE A 153 2.66 -3.15 12.12
C ILE A 153 2.82 -1.87 11.30
N ALA A 154 3.22 -1.99 10.03
CA ALA A 154 3.27 -0.90 9.06
C ALA A 154 2.90 -1.40 7.67
N GLY A 155 2.09 -0.66 6.93
CA GLY A 155 1.86 -0.82 5.49
C GLY A 155 2.56 0.26 4.69
N ASP A 156 2.70 0.03 3.38
CA ASP A 156 3.09 1.06 2.42
C ASP A 156 4.45 1.68 2.78
N TRP A 157 5.31 0.83 3.33
CA TRP A 157 6.62 1.18 3.88
C TRP A 157 7.73 0.99 2.84
N GLY A 158 7.53 0.09 1.87
CA GLY A 158 8.53 -0.38 0.90
C GLY A 158 8.92 0.65 -0.17
N THR A 159 9.34 1.84 0.23
CA THR A 159 9.85 2.91 -0.65
C THR A 159 11.38 2.91 -0.75
N GLY A 160 12.04 2.16 0.15
CA GLY A 160 13.49 2.03 0.25
C GLY A 160 14.20 3.26 0.86
N PRO A 161 15.51 3.16 1.15
CA PRO A 161 16.33 4.28 1.57
C PRO A 161 16.67 5.16 0.35
N PHE A 162 15.69 5.90 -0.17
CA PHE A 162 15.92 6.76 -1.34
C PHE A 162 16.69 8.04 -1.02
N GLU A 163 16.91 8.32 0.26
CA GLU A 163 17.75 9.39 0.81
C GLU A 163 18.18 9.09 2.26
N SER A 164 19.07 9.89 2.83
CA SER A 164 19.63 9.65 4.18
C SER A 164 18.64 9.83 5.33
N HIS A 165 17.49 10.48 5.09
CA HIS A 165 16.43 10.72 6.07
C HIS A 165 15.08 10.14 5.61
N ALA A 166 15.10 9.17 4.69
CA ALA A 166 13.89 8.61 4.09
C ALA A 166 12.92 8.10 5.19
N PRO A 167 11.61 8.39 5.08
CA PRO A 167 10.62 8.01 6.09
C PRO A 167 10.66 6.52 6.46
N ALA A 168 10.82 5.64 5.47
CA ALA A 168 10.97 4.20 5.69
C ALA A 168 12.10 3.87 6.68
N VAL A 169 13.25 4.53 6.57
CA VAL A 169 14.40 4.32 7.47
C VAL A 169 14.08 4.79 8.88
N ASN A 170 13.46 5.97 9.02
CA ASN A 170 13.09 6.52 10.33
C ASN A 170 12.05 5.65 11.03
N VAL A 171 10.99 5.23 10.32
CA VAL A 171 9.98 4.29 10.84
C VAL A 171 10.62 2.96 11.24
N ALA A 172 11.50 2.38 10.41
CA ALA A 172 12.18 1.14 10.75
C ALA A 172 13.09 1.26 11.99
N ASN A 173 13.73 2.41 12.19
CA ASN A 173 14.51 2.69 13.40
C ASN A 173 13.61 2.73 14.64
N GLN A 174 12.44 3.37 14.58
CA GLN A 174 11.49 3.37 15.70
C GLN A 174 10.91 1.99 15.97
N MET A 175 10.58 1.22 14.93
CA MET A 175 10.11 -0.16 15.06
C MET A 175 11.14 -1.08 15.76
N GLN A 176 12.44 -0.88 15.53
CA GLN A 176 13.48 -1.61 16.27
C GLN A 176 13.45 -1.30 17.77
N LEU A 177 13.17 -0.04 18.14
CA LEU A 177 13.02 0.38 19.54
C LEU A 177 11.74 -0.15 20.19
N ALA A 178 10.75 -0.57 19.39
CA ALA A 178 9.50 -1.15 19.90
C ALA A 178 9.71 -2.47 20.65
N GLN A 179 10.83 -3.17 20.40
CA GLN A 179 11.14 -4.51 20.90
C GLN A 179 10.00 -5.50 20.66
N ALA A 180 9.43 -5.50 19.45
CA ALA A 180 8.32 -6.36 19.09
C ALA A 180 8.73 -7.84 19.02
N ASP A 181 7.81 -8.71 19.42
CA ASP A 181 7.93 -10.15 19.22
C ASP A 181 7.80 -10.50 17.74
N PHE A 182 6.87 -9.84 17.05
CA PHE A 182 6.68 -9.96 15.62
C PHE A 182 6.52 -8.59 14.96
N THR A 183 7.10 -8.44 13.78
CA THR A 183 6.86 -7.29 12.90
C THR A 183 6.02 -7.72 11.70
N ILE A 184 5.08 -6.88 11.26
CA ILE A 184 4.16 -7.22 10.18
C ILE A 184 4.11 -6.09 9.14
N HIS A 185 4.47 -6.42 7.90
CA HIS A 185 4.33 -5.54 6.74
C HIS A 185 2.96 -5.77 6.08
N LEU A 186 2.15 -4.72 5.92
CA LEU A 186 0.80 -4.84 5.33
C LEU A 186 0.80 -4.76 3.79
N GLY A 187 1.96 -4.86 3.16
CA GLY A 187 2.12 -4.83 1.70
C GLY A 187 2.54 -3.45 1.19
N ASP A 188 2.73 -3.39 -0.13
CA ASP A 188 3.18 -2.25 -0.95
C ASP A 188 4.68 -1.93 -0.86
N VAL A 189 5.40 -2.49 -1.84
CA VAL A 189 6.75 -2.12 -2.25
C VAL A 189 6.69 -1.40 -3.59
N TYR A 190 7.16 -0.16 -3.60
CA TYR A 190 6.95 0.77 -4.70
C TYR A 190 8.06 0.72 -5.76
N TYR A 191 7.79 1.06 -7.01
CA TYR A 191 6.50 1.45 -7.60
C TYR A 191 5.61 0.27 -8.01
N ALA A 192 6.15 -0.95 -8.06
CA ALA A 192 5.49 -2.08 -8.72
C ALA A 192 5.92 -3.46 -8.17
N GLY A 193 6.46 -3.51 -6.95
CA GLY A 193 6.93 -4.73 -6.29
C GLY A 193 7.86 -5.59 -7.14
N THR A 194 8.69 -4.96 -7.98
CA THR A 194 9.61 -5.72 -8.85
C THR A 194 10.61 -6.49 -7.99
N GLY A 195 11.13 -7.63 -8.46
CA GLY A 195 12.11 -8.39 -7.67
C GLY A 195 13.35 -7.61 -7.23
N SER A 196 13.76 -6.59 -8.01
CA SER A 196 14.83 -5.67 -7.59
C SER A 196 14.40 -4.70 -6.50
N SER A 197 13.18 -4.15 -6.60
CA SER A 197 12.62 -3.23 -5.58
C SER A 197 12.38 -3.98 -4.28
N GLU A 198 11.68 -5.11 -4.33
CA GLU A 198 11.43 -6.01 -3.19
C GLU A 198 12.70 -6.32 -2.41
N HIS A 199 13.74 -6.78 -3.11
CA HIS A 199 14.99 -7.11 -2.46
C HIS A 199 15.69 -5.92 -1.79
N VAL A 200 15.70 -4.76 -2.46
CA VAL A 200 16.42 -3.56 -2.00
C VAL A 200 15.65 -2.83 -0.92
N ASP A 201 14.35 -2.63 -1.13
CA ASP A 201 13.51 -1.79 -0.31
C ASP A 201 13.10 -2.53 0.98
N MET A 202 12.91 -3.86 0.91
CA MET A 202 12.70 -4.70 2.11
C MET A 202 13.99 -5.03 2.88
N ALA A 203 15.16 -4.66 2.37
CA ALA A 203 16.44 -4.95 3.04
C ALA A 203 16.51 -4.37 4.45
N GLY A 204 15.88 -3.21 4.66
CA GLY A 204 15.83 -2.50 5.94
C GLY A 204 14.65 -2.87 6.84
N TRP A 205 13.80 -3.82 6.44
CA TRP A 205 12.63 -4.20 7.25
C TRP A 205 13.07 -4.71 8.63
N PRO A 206 12.57 -4.14 9.74
CA PRO A 206 12.99 -4.52 11.08
C PRO A 206 12.41 -5.88 11.46
N MET A 207 13.25 -6.79 11.95
CA MET A 207 12.81 -8.12 12.37
C MET A 207 12.36 -8.14 13.83
N GLY A 208 11.20 -8.74 14.09
CA GLY A 208 10.75 -9.06 15.44
C GLY A 208 11.59 -10.17 16.09
N LYS A 209 11.55 -10.26 17.42
CA LYS A 209 12.28 -11.28 18.20
C LYS A 209 12.03 -12.72 17.73
N HIS A 210 10.80 -13.02 17.32
CA HIS A 210 10.35 -14.34 16.90
C HIS A 210 10.11 -14.44 15.39
N GLY A 211 10.20 -13.32 14.67
CA GLY A 211 10.12 -13.29 13.21
C GLY A 211 9.38 -12.07 12.67
N ALA A 212 9.21 -12.06 11.37
CA ALA A 212 8.43 -11.07 10.65
C ALA A 212 7.42 -11.74 9.72
N PHE A 213 6.38 -11.00 9.38
CA PHE A 213 5.37 -11.39 8.40
C PHE A 213 5.15 -10.25 7.40
N THR A 214 4.73 -10.58 6.18
CA THR A 214 4.38 -9.64 5.11
C THR A 214 3.13 -10.13 4.38
N LEU A 215 2.34 -9.18 3.88
CA LEU A 215 1.17 -9.41 3.03
C LEU A 215 1.46 -8.96 1.60
N ASN A 216 0.73 -9.53 0.65
CA ASN A 216 0.74 -9.14 -0.76
C ASN A 216 -0.20 -7.94 -1.00
N SER A 217 0.01 -7.18 -2.08
CA SER A 217 -0.68 -5.91 -2.35
C SER A 217 -0.97 -5.66 -3.83
N ASN A 218 -1.59 -4.52 -4.18
CA ASN A 218 -1.73 -4.13 -5.57
C ASN A 218 -0.38 -3.82 -6.23
N HIS A 219 0.57 -3.16 -5.55
CA HIS A 219 1.86 -2.84 -6.17
C HIS A 219 2.68 -4.09 -6.47
N GLU A 220 2.68 -5.07 -5.57
CA GLU A 220 3.28 -6.39 -5.81
C GLU A 220 2.66 -7.09 -7.03
N MET A 221 1.33 -7.02 -7.16
CA MET A 221 0.60 -7.65 -8.24
C MET A 221 0.83 -6.99 -9.61
N TYR A 222 1.30 -5.74 -9.68
CA TYR A 222 1.74 -5.14 -10.95
C TYR A 222 2.89 -5.92 -11.59
N SER A 223 3.82 -6.46 -10.80
CA SER A 223 4.86 -7.36 -11.32
C SER A 223 4.47 -8.84 -11.25
N GLY A 224 3.18 -9.14 -11.01
CA GLY A 224 2.66 -10.50 -10.85
C GLY A 224 3.13 -11.20 -9.57
N ALA A 225 3.51 -10.43 -8.54
CA ALA A 225 3.99 -10.91 -7.24
C ALA A 225 5.23 -11.83 -7.28
N HIS A 226 5.97 -11.89 -8.40
CA HIS A 226 7.19 -12.72 -8.48
C HIS A 226 8.28 -12.23 -7.51
N GLY A 227 8.44 -10.90 -7.39
CA GLY A 227 9.34 -10.29 -6.42
C GLY A 227 8.93 -10.60 -4.99
N TYR A 228 7.67 -10.33 -4.67
CA TYR A 228 7.05 -10.66 -3.39
C TYR A 228 7.29 -12.09 -2.93
N PHE A 229 6.95 -13.11 -3.74
CA PHE A 229 7.11 -14.50 -3.32
C PHE A 229 8.59 -14.91 -3.18
N ALA A 230 9.50 -14.30 -3.94
CA ALA A 230 10.93 -14.51 -3.73
C ALA A 230 11.40 -13.92 -2.39
N GLU A 231 10.94 -12.71 -2.06
CA GLU A 231 11.27 -12.01 -0.83
C GLU A 231 10.65 -12.69 0.39
N LEU A 232 9.37 -13.08 0.31
CA LEU A 232 8.64 -13.89 1.28
C LEU A 232 9.42 -15.16 1.67
N ASN A 233 9.93 -15.89 0.68
CA ASN A 233 10.70 -17.12 0.93
C ASN A 233 12.07 -16.86 1.56
N SER A 234 12.66 -15.68 1.33
CA SER A 234 14.01 -15.37 1.79
C SER A 234 14.06 -14.68 3.16
N ARG A 235 13.19 -13.67 3.39
CA ARG A 235 13.19 -12.81 4.58
C ARG A 235 12.09 -13.14 5.58
N PHE A 236 11.01 -13.80 5.13
CA PHE A 236 9.85 -14.13 5.95
C PHE A 236 9.62 -15.66 6.06
N PRO A 237 10.63 -16.44 6.45
CA PRO A 237 10.56 -17.91 6.40
C PRO A 237 9.47 -18.49 7.31
N ALA A 238 9.02 -17.75 8.32
CA ALA A 238 7.92 -18.15 9.20
C ALA A 238 6.58 -18.36 8.46
N GLN A 239 6.39 -17.74 7.29
CA GLN A 239 5.16 -17.85 6.49
C GLN A 239 5.10 -19.07 5.58
N GLN A 240 6.17 -19.86 5.49
CA GLN A 240 6.23 -21.05 4.63
C GLN A 240 5.88 -20.75 3.16
N GLY A 241 6.34 -19.60 2.66
CA GLY A 241 6.12 -19.19 1.27
C GLY A 241 4.67 -18.89 0.91
N THR A 242 3.77 -18.76 1.89
CA THR A 242 2.35 -18.47 1.67
C THR A 242 2.03 -17.03 2.07
N SER A 243 1.27 -16.32 1.21
CA SER A 243 0.99 -14.89 1.33
C SER A 243 -0.05 -14.53 2.41
N TYR A 244 -0.56 -15.53 3.12
CA TYR A 244 -1.52 -15.42 4.19
C TYR A 244 -1.15 -16.39 5.31
N PHE A 245 -1.52 -16.07 6.55
CA PHE A 245 -1.08 -16.81 7.74
C PHE A 245 -2.03 -16.59 8.93
N ALA A 246 -1.92 -17.44 9.95
CA ALA A 246 -2.58 -17.22 11.23
C ALA A 246 -1.61 -17.37 12.41
N LEU A 247 -1.73 -16.50 13.40
CA LEU A 247 -1.10 -16.63 14.71
C LEU A 247 -2.19 -16.79 15.76
N TYR A 248 -1.97 -17.62 16.78
CA TYR A 248 -2.98 -17.79 17.83
C TYR A 248 -2.37 -18.11 19.19
N ASN A 249 -3.08 -17.73 20.24
CA ASN A 249 -2.81 -18.15 21.61
C ASN A 249 -4.12 -18.56 22.29
N ASP A 250 -4.18 -18.58 23.63
CA ASP A 250 -5.40 -19.01 24.32
C ASP A 250 -6.59 -18.08 24.07
N ASP A 251 -6.35 -16.79 23.90
CA ASP A 251 -7.38 -15.75 23.82
C ASP A 251 -7.57 -15.16 22.41
N TRP A 252 -6.51 -15.09 21.61
CA TRP A 252 -6.47 -14.40 20.32
C TRP A 252 -6.28 -15.35 19.14
N LEU A 253 -6.99 -15.04 18.05
CA LEU A 253 -6.66 -15.43 16.69
C LEU A 253 -6.31 -14.17 15.89
N ILE A 254 -5.14 -14.15 15.28
CA ILE A 254 -4.65 -13.11 14.37
C ILE A 254 -4.59 -13.74 12.98
N VAL A 255 -5.21 -13.12 11.98
CA VAL A 255 -5.27 -13.63 10.60
C VAL A 255 -4.74 -12.59 9.62
N GLY A 256 -3.62 -12.89 8.97
CA GLY A 256 -3.09 -12.12 7.86
C GLY A 256 -3.63 -12.62 6.52
N LEU A 257 -4.17 -11.73 5.70
CA LEU A 257 -4.88 -12.03 4.46
C LEU A 257 -4.08 -11.58 3.23
N ASP A 258 -4.14 -12.40 2.18
CA ASP A 258 -3.83 -11.95 0.82
C ASP A 258 -5.13 -11.46 0.16
N SER A 259 -5.33 -10.15 0.15
CA SER A 259 -6.49 -9.52 -0.48
C SER A 259 -6.22 -9.07 -1.92
N ALA A 260 -4.99 -9.24 -2.44
CA ALA A 260 -4.59 -8.69 -3.73
C ALA A 260 -4.51 -9.74 -4.84
N TYR A 261 -4.07 -10.97 -4.53
CA TYR A 261 -3.82 -12.00 -5.53
C TYR A 261 -5.06 -12.35 -6.36
N ALA A 262 -6.23 -12.34 -5.74
CA ALA A 262 -7.51 -12.61 -6.40
C ALA A 262 -8.25 -11.35 -6.88
N SER A 263 -7.67 -10.16 -6.65
CA SER A 263 -8.26 -8.90 -7.10
C SER A 263 -8.21 -8.79 -8.63
N ALA A 264 -9.14 -8.02 -9.19
CA ALA A 264 -9.33 -7.92 -10.63
C ALA A 264 -8.13 -7.20 -11.31
N PRO A 265 -7.44 -7.83 -12.27
CA PRO A 265 -6.30 -7.21 -12.97
C PRO A 265 -6.66 -5.90 -13.67
N LEU A 266 -7.84 -5.82 -14.29
CA LEU A 266 -8.29 -4.61 -15.00
C LEU A 266 -8.69 -3.47 -14.06
N GLY A 267 -8.91 -3.75 -12.78
CA GLY A 267 -9.07 -2.76 -11.71
C GLY A 267 -7.74 -2.43 -11.02
N LEU A 268 -6.60 -2.79 -11.62
CA LEU A 268 -5.25 -2.60 -11.05
C LEU A 268 -5.10 -3.17 -9.64
N TYR A 269 -5.84 -4.25 -9.36
CA TYR A 269 -5.85 -4.93 -8.08
C TYR A 269 -6.32 -4.07 -6.89
N MET A 270 -6.92 -2.90 -7.11
CA MET A 270 -7.28 -1.92 -6.06
C MET A 270 -8.41 -2.37 -5.13
N ASP A 271 -9.26 -3.28 -5.59
CA ASP A 271 -10.41 -3.76 -4.82
C ASP A 271 -10.09 -5.13 -4.21
N GLY A 272 -9.91 -5.16 -2.90
CA GLY A 272 -9.55 -6.38 -2.18
C GLY A 272 -10.52 -7.55 -2.43
N THR A 273 -9.98 -8.72 -2.78
CA THR A 273 -10.77 -9.93 -3.05
C THR A 273 -10.05 -11.17 -2.49
N LEU A 274 -10.81 -12.11 -1.92
CA LEU A 274 -10.29 -13.40 -1.45
C LEU A 274 -10.52 -14.50 -2.48
N ASN A 275 -9.52 -15.36 -2.70
CA ASN A 275 -9.73 -16.60 -3.44
C ASN A 275 -10.40 -17.68 -2.57
N GLN A 276 -10.94 -18.69 -3.25
CA GLN A 276 -11.68 -19.77 -2.61
C GLN A 276 -10.81 -20.59 -1.64
N GLN A 277 -9.54 -20.83 -1.98
CA GLN A 277 -8.62 -21.61 -1.15
C GLN A 277 -8.38 -20.94 0.21
N GLN A 278 -8.17 -19.62 0.23
CA GLN A 278 -8.01 -18.84 1.44
C GLN A 278 -9.32 -18.80 2.24
N ILE A 279 -10.48 -18.62 1.58
CA ILE A 279 -11.80 -18.66 2.23
C ILE A 279 -12.02 -20.01 2.95
N ASP A 280 -11.72 -21.12 2.28
CA ASP A 280 -11.93 -22.45 2.85
C ASP A 280 -10.95 -22.74 4.01
N TRP A 281 -9.71 -22.26 3.90
CA TRP A 281 -8.76 -22.30 5.01
C TRP A 281 -9.25 -21.48 6.22
N MET A 282 -9.73 -20.25 6.02
CA MET A 282 -10.24 -19.38 7.09
C MET A 282 -11.39 -20.02 7.87
N LYS A 283 -12.29 -20.73 7.17
CA LYS A 283 -13.39 -21.47 7.82
C LYS A 283 -12.90 -22.57 8.77
N GLY A 284 -11.74 -23.14 8.49
CA GLY A 284 -11.10 -24.20 9.28
C GLY A 284 -10.26 -23.71 10.47
N LEU A 285 -10.05 -22.40 10.61
CA LEU A 285 -9.22 -21.84 11.69
C LEU A 285 -9.85 -22.08 13.08
N PRO A 286 -9.02 -22.27 14.13
CA PRO A 286 -9.50 -22.42 15.49
C PRO A 286 -10.26 -21.17 15.93
N LYS A 287 -11.41 -21.36 16.60
CA LYS A 287 -12.14 -20.22 17.18
C LYS A 287 -11.45 -19.77 18.46
N ARG A 288 -11.31 -18.46 18.61
CA ARG A 288 -10.75 -17.78 19.78
C ARG A 288 -11.72 -16.70 20.25
N LYS A 289 -11.50 -16.19 21.46
CA LYS A 289 -12.39 -15.19 22.04
C LYS A 289 -12.28 -13.88 21.26
N LYS A 290 -11.05 -13.48 20.97
CA LYS A 290 -10.70 -12.28 20.21
C LYS A 290 -10.17 -12.63 18.82
N LEU A 291 -10.58 -11.84 17.84
CA LEU A 291 -10.20 -11.97 16.44
C LEU A 291 -9.64 -10.65 15.92
N LEU A 292 -8.39 -10.69 15.47
CA LEU A 292 -7.69 -9.60 14.80
C LEU A 292 -7.43 -9.99 13.34
N VAL A 293 -7.76 -9.12 12.41
CA VAL A 293 -7.51 -9.31 10.96
C VAL A 293 -6.50 -8.29 10.46
N LEU A 294 -5.63 -8.72 9.56
CA LEU A 294 -4.62 -7.90 8.88
C LEU A 294 -4.81 -8.10 7.37
N SER A 295 -4.88 -7.03 6.59
CA SER A 295 -4.94 -7.09 5.13
C SER A 295 -4.19 -5.91 4.51
N HIS A 296 -3.90 -5.98 3.22
CA HIS A 296 -3.47 -4.79 2.48
C HIS A 296 -4.67 -3.85 2.27
N HIS A 297 -5.66 -4.28 1.48
CA HIS A 297 -6.90 -3.54 1.25
C HIS A 297 -7.79 -3.38 2.49
N GLN A 298 -8.49 -2.25 2.54
CA GLN A 298 -9.35 -1.76 3.61
C GLN A 298 -10.73 -2.43 3.65
N GLY A 299 -11.29 -2.58 4.87
CA GLY A 299 -12.67 -3.08 5.08
C GLY A 299 -13.73 -1.98 5.00
N PHE A 300 -13.36 -0.73 5.26
CA PHE A 300 -14.20 0.45 5.06
C PHE A 300 -13.52 1.41 4.10
N ASP A 301 -14.30 2.28 3.44
CA ASP A 301 -13.72 3.45 2.78
C ASP A 301 -13.00 4.37 3.78
N ILE A 302 -12.26 5.36 3.27
CA ILE A 302 -11.45 6.27 4.08
C ILE A 302 -12.26 6.99 5.16
N SER A 303 -13.53 7.31 4.89
CA SER A 303 -14.44 7.95 5.85
C SER A 303 -14.89 7.01 6.99
N GLY A 304 -14.74 5.70 6.81
CA GLY A 304 -15.27 4.70 7.72
C GLY A 304 -16.78 4.49 7.60
N GLU A 305 -17.46 5.11 6.62
CA GLU A 305 -18.91 5.04 6.46
C GLU A 305 -19.34 3.81 5.67
N ASN A 306 -18.69 3.54 4.53
CA ASN A 306 -19.11 2.47 3.62
C ASN A 306 -18.19 1.26 3.74
N LYS A 307 -18.79 0.07 3.78
CA LYS A 307 -18.06 -1.20 3.68
C LYS A 307 -17.56 -1.41 2.27
N THR A 308 -16.30 -1.82 2.13
CA THR A 308 -15.77 -2.26 0.84
C THR A 308 -16.28 -3.64 0.45
N THR A 309 -16.01 -4.02 -0.79
CA THR A 309 -16.31 -5.36 -1.32
C THR A 309 -15.62 -6.49 -0.55
N LEU A 310 -14.49 -6.21 0.12
CA LEU A 310 -13.74 -7.18 0.92
C LEU A 310 -14.42 -7.52 2.26
N TYR A 311 -15.19 -6.60 2.83
CA TYR A 311 -15.73 -6.71 4.20
C TYR A 311 -16.54 -8.00 4.42
N GLN A 312 -17.54 -8.23 3.56
CA GLN A 312 -18.50 -9.32 3.76
C GLN A 312 -17.86 -10.70 3.56
N PRO A 313 -17.07 -10.95 2.48
CA PRO A 313 -16.36 -12.21 2.32
C PRO A 313 -15.45 -12.58 3.51
N VAL A 314 -14.77 -11.61 4.11
CA VAL A 314 -13.93 -11.84 5.30
C VAL A 314 -14.78 -12.28 6.50
N CYS A 315 -15.87 -11.55 6.78
CA CYS A 315 -16.77 -11.87 7.89
C CYS A 315 -17.43 -13.26 7.71
N ASP A 316 -17.86 -13.58 6.50
CA ASP A 316 -18.49 -14.86 6.17
C ASP A 316 -17.50 -16.02 6.33
N ALA A 317 -16.26 -15.85 5.86
CA ALA A 317 -15.22 -16.87 5.96
C ALA A 317 -14.80 -17.14 7.42
N LEU A 318 -14.71 -16.09 8.25
CA LEU A 318 -14.38 -16.22 9.68
C LEU A 318 -15.60 -16.61 10.54
N GLY A 319 -16.81 -16.44 10.01
CA GLY A 319 -18.08 -16.72 10.66
C GLY A 319 -18.51 -15.67 11.69
N ARG A 320 -17.85 -14.51 11.73
CA ARG A 320 -18.17 -13.36 12.58
C ARG A 320 -17.44 -12.11 12.11
N VAL A 321 -17.92 -10.95 12.55
CA VAL A 321 -17.19 -9.69 12.45
C VAL A 321 -15.92 -9.78 13.33
N PRO A 322 -14.73 -9.40 12.82
CA PRO A 322 -13.52 -9.28 13.62
C PRO A 322 -13.67 -8.26 14.75
N ASP A 323 -13.00 -8.48 15.87
CA ASP A 323 -12.94 -7.48 16.94
C ASP A 323 -12.02 -6.32 16.52
N TYR A 324 -10.95 -6.61 15.78
CA TYR A 324 -9.99 -5.65 15.24
C TYR A 324 -9.65 -5.94 13.79
N TRP A 325 -9.41 -4.90 12.99
CA TRP A 325 -8.94 -5.04 11.61
C TRP A 325 -7.97 -3.90 11.26
N TYR A 326 -6.73 -4.26 10.93
CA TYR A 326 -5.70 -3.33 10.46
C TYR A 326 -5.47 -3.50 8.96
N TRP A 327 -5.31 -2.40 8.24
CA TRP A 327 -5.01 -2.39 6.81
C TRP A 327 -4.01 -1.30 6.42
N GLY A 328 -3.37 -1.47 5.27
CA GLY A 328 -2.54 -0.47 4.60
C GLY A 328 -3.34 0.23 3.50
N HIS A 329 -2.76 0.29 2.29
CA HIS A 329 -3.35 0.71 1.00
C HIS A 329 -3.72 2.19 0.91
N LEU A 330 -4.50 2.66 1.87
CA LEU A 330 -4.66 4.08 2.13
C LEU A 330 -3.39 4.56 2.84
N HIS A 331 -2.70 5.55 2.30
CA HIS A 331 -1.42 6.03 2.83
C HIS A 331 -1.53 6.80 4.16
N ASN A 332 -2.63 6.64 4.88
CA ASN A 332 -2.99 7.40 6.07
C ASN A 332 -2.70 6.62 7.36
N GLY A 333 -2.58 7.35 8.46
CA GLY A 333 -2.70 6.80 9.81
C GLY A 333 -4.05 7.15 10.39
N ILE A 334 -4.97 6.19 10.50
CA ILE A 334 -6.35 6.43 10.94
C ILE A 334 -6.77 5.42 11.99
N VAL A 335 -7.40 5.91 13.05
CA VAL A 335 -8.11 5.11 14.05
C VAL A 335 -9.59 5.41 13.94
N TYR A 336 -10.38 4.41 13.54
CA TYR A 336 -11.83 4.53 13.49
C TYR A 336 -12.47 4.23 14.85
N ALA A 337 -13.59 4.90 15.11
CA ALA A 337 -14.50 4.56 16.19
C ALA A 337 -15.04 3.13 15.99
N GLU A 338 -15.46 2.50 17.08
CA GLU A 338 -16.03 1.15 17.01
C GLU A 338 -17.35 1.16 16.24
N GLN A 339 -17.47 0.27 15.25
CA GLN A 339 -18.66 0.15 14.41
C GLN A 339 -19.09 -1.31 14.32
N GLY A 340 -20.27 -1.64 14.84
CA GLY A 340 -20.81 -3.00 14.78
C GLY A 340 -19.92 -4.06 15.45
N GLY A 341 -19.17 -3.68 16.49
CA GLY A 341 -18.21 -4.53 17.20
C GLY A 341 -16.81 -4.57 16.59
N LEU A 342 -16.58 -3.94 15.44
CA LEU A 342 -15.27 -3.84 14.81
C LEU A 342 -14.55 -2.55 15.22
N ARG A 343 -13.29 -2.68 15.63
CA ARG A 343 -12.34 -1.57 15.77
C ARG A 343 -11.35 -1.58 14.61
N ALA A 344 -11.58 -0.69 13.65
CA ALA A 344 -10.80 -0.59 12.41
C ALA A 344 -9.60 0.37 12.54
N ARG A 345 -8.50 0.05 11.87
CA ARG A 345 -7.25 0.82 11.86
C ARG A 345 -6.66 0.87 10.46
N CYS A 346 -6.35 2.08 9.97
CA CYS A 346 -5.51 2.27 8.80
C CYS A 346 -4.08 2.56 9.27
N ALA A 347 -3.14 1.74 8.85
CA ALA A 347 -1.72 1.80 9.19
C ALA A 347 -0.85 1.83 7.92
N GLY A 348 -1.34 2.50 6.86
CA GLY A 348 -0.63 2.63 5.58
C GLY A 348 0.24 3.87 5.44
N HIS A 349 0.47 4.62 6.52
CA HIS A 349 1.37 5.77 6.52
C HIS A 349 2.84 5.37 6.76
N GLY A 350 3.30 4.23 6.25
CA GLY A 350 4.62 3.68 6.57
C GLY A 350 5.79 4.47 5.97
N ALA A 351 5.66 4.97 4.74
CA ALA A 351 6.73 5.77 4.13
C ALA A 351 6.34 6.69 2.97
N ILE A 352 5.19 6.49 2.31
CA ILE A 352 4.77 7.39 1.23
C ILE A 352 4.46 8.79 1.81
N PRO A 353 4.98 9.87 1.19
CA PRO A 353 4.59 11.23 1.54
C PRO A 353 3.08 11.46 1.34
N TYR A 354 2.43 11.92 2.41
CA TYR A 354 1.02 12.30 2.41
C TYR A 354 0.84 13.52 3.32
N GLY A 355 -0.16 14.33 3.03
CA GLY A 355 -0.53 15.52 3.81
C GLY A 355 -1.76 15.31 4.68
N VAL A 356 -2.26 16.40 5.25
CA VAL A 356 -3.46 16.39 6.11
C VAL A 356 -4.71 16.05 5.29
N THR A 357 -5.42 15.00 5.72
CA THR A 357 -6.66 14.54 5.11
C THR A 357 -7.86 15.35 5.58
N SER A 358 -8.17 16.43 4.85
CA SER A 358 -9.29 17.32 5.17
C SER A 358 -10.70 16.68 5.09
N GLU A 359 -10.88 15.59 4.35
CA GLU A 359 -12.20 14.91 4.29
C GLU A 359 -12.59 14.19 5.59
N LEU A 360 -11.64 14.01 6.51
CA LEU A 360 -11.91 13.45 7.84
C LEU A 360 -12.25 14.54 8.87
N ASP A 361 -12.18 15.81 8.51
CA ASP A 361 -12.46 16.94 9.40
C ASP A 361 -13.89 16.86 9.95
N GLY A 362 -14.00 16.78 11.28
CA GLY A 362 -15.29 16.67 11.97
C GLY A 362 -16.02 15.33 11.78
N ASN A 363 -15.37 14.32 11.21
CA ASN A 363 -15.96 12.99 11.06
C ASN A 363 -15.97 12.25 12.41
N GLU A 364 -17.16 12.10 13.00
CA GLU A 364 -17.36 11.44 14.30
C GLU A 364 -16.94 9.95 14.33
N ARG A 365 -16.75 9.31 13.15
CA ARG A 365 -16.26 7.93 13.04
C ARG A 365 -14.74 7.84 13.11
N VAL A 366 -14.02 8.95 13.14
CA VAL A 366 -12.55 8.99 13.20
C VAL A 366 -12.14 9.51 14.57
N LEU A 367 -11.43 8.67 15.32
CA LEU A 367 -10.88 9.01 16.64
C LEU A 367 -9.50 9.66 16.52
N PHE A 368 -8.76 9.33 15.46
CA PHE A 368 -7.46 9.91 15.15
C PHE A 368 -7.21 9.79 13.65
N SER A 369 -6.68 10.86 13.07
CA SER A 369 -5.93 10.84 11.83
C SER A 369 -4.62 11.59 12.07
N GLU A 370 -3.52 11.13 11.47
CA GLU A 370 -2.27 11.85 11.60
C GLU A 370 -2.33 13.19 10.87
N VAL A 371 -1.94 14.26 11.56
CA VAL A 371 -1.98 15.65 11.10
C VAL A 371 -0.71 16.43 11.44
N GLN A 372 0.22 15.82 12.17
CA GLN A 372 1.46 16.44 12.59
C GLN A 372 2.39 16.56 11.41
N ASN A 373 2.72 17.79 11.05
CA ASN A 373 3.71 18.08 10.02
C ASN A 373 5.06 17.42 10.37
N ALA A 374 5.67 16.76 9.39
CA ALA A 374 6.94 16.05 9.54
C ALA A 374 8.16 16.98 9.58
N MET A 375 7.98 18.27 9.30
CA MET A 375 9.03 19.28 9.17
C MET A 375 10.08 18.89 8.11
N ASP A 376 9.59 18.33 7.01
CA ASP A 376 10.36 17.83 5.88
C ASP A 376 10.54 18.94 4.84
N ASP A 377 11.78 19.43 4.64
CA ASP A 377 12.07 20.51 3.70
C ASP A 377 11.81 20.11 2.23
N GLU A 378 11.90 18.81 1.89
CA GLU A 378 11.62 18.30 0.54
C GLU A 378 10.11 18.12 0.32
N TYR A 379 9.37 17.81 1.38
CA TYR A 379 7.91 17.68 1.38
C TYR A 379 7.26 18.53 2.49
N PRO A 380 7.18 19.87 2.35
CA PRO A 380 6.69 20.75 3.41
C PRO A 380 5.26 20.48 3.86
N GLU A 381 4.45 19.85 3.00
CA GLU A 381 3.05 19.50 3.27
C GLU A 381 2.90 18.13 3.95
N ARG A 382 3.98 17.33 4.04
CA ARG A 382 3.94 15.97 4.56
C ARG A 382 3.68 15.95 6.07
N VAL A 383 2.80 15.06 6.50
CA VAL A 383 2.63 14.71 7.92
C VAL A 383 3.51 13.51 8.28
N LEU A 384 3.71 13.26 9.57
CA LEU A 384 4.57 12.18 10.05
C LEU A 384 4.12 10.82 9.46
N ASN A 385 5.06 10.10 8.86
CA ASN A 385 4.92 8.67 8.64
C ASN A 385 5.10 7.91 9.96
N GLY A 386 4.70 6.64 10.01
CA GLY A 386 4.62 5.94 11.27
C GLY A 386 4.29 4.46 11.18
N TYR A 387 4.07 3.86 12.35
CA TYR A 387 3.67 2.47 12.51
C TYR A 387 2.79 2.30 13.75
N VAL A 388 2.15 1.14 13.88
CA VAL A 388 1.34 0.81 15.05
C VAL A 388 2.05 -0.24 15.90
N LYS A 389 2.20 0.04 17.20
CA LYS A 389 2.59 -0.95 18.20
C LYS A 389 1.34 -1.52 18.86
N VAL A 390 1.23 -2.84 18.88
CA VAL A 390 0.11 -3.56 19.50
C VAL A 390 0.65 -4.47 20.59
N ARG A 391 0.10 -4.40 21.80
CA ARG A 391 0.44 -5.31 22.89
C ARG A 391 -0.80 -6.09 23.30
N LEU A 392 -0.74 -7.41 23.17
CA LEU A 392 -1.79 -8.32 23.61
C LEU A 392 -1.37 -8.96 24.94
N SER A 393 -2.29 -9.02 25.89
CA SER A 393 -2.08 -9.70 27.17
C SER A 393 -3.43 -10.21 27.70
N GLY A 394 -3.57 -11.53 27.78
CA GLY A 394 -4.88 -12.16 27.92
C GLY A 394 -5.83 -11.70 26.81
N GLU A 395 -7.05 -11.28 27.14
CA GLU A 395 -8.01 -10.70 26.18
C GLU A 395 -7.82 -9.19 25.92
N SER A 396 -6.84 -8.57 26.58
CA SER A 396 -6.60 -7.12 26.51
C SER A 396 -5.67 -6.77 25.35
N ILE A 397 -5.86 -5.57 24.81
CA ILE A 397 -5.05 -5.00 23.74
C ILE A 397 -4.76 -3.54 24.03
N VAL A 398 -3.48 -3.16 23.94
CA VAL A 398 -3.01 -1.78 23.96
C VAL A 398 -2.49 -1.46 22.57
N GLU A 399 -2.91 -0.32 22.02
CA GLU A 399 -2.53 0.13 20.68
C GLU A 399 -1.92 1.52 20.81
N GLU A 400 -0.78 1.72 20.16
CA GLU A 400 -0.06 3.00 20.15
C GLU A 400 0.39 3.27 18.71
N PHE A 401 -0.05 4.38 18.13
CA PHE A 401 0.46 4.86 16.84
C PHE A 401 1.68 5.74 17.12
N PHE A 402 2.80 5.41 16.48
CA PHE A 402 4.07 6.11 16.63
C PHE A 402 4.42 6.84 15.35
N GLY A 403 4.86 8.08 15.48
CA GLY A 403 5.50 8.81 14.40
C GLY A 403 6.94 8.34 14.20
N GLU A 404 7.48 8.58 13.01
CA GLU A 404 8.87 8.31 12.65
C GLU A 404 9.90 9.07 13.52
N ASP A 405 9.46 10.13 14.19
CA ASP A 405 10.21 10.90 15.18
C ASP A 405 10.22 10.26 16.59
N GLY A 406 9.49 9.16 16.76
CA GLY A 406 9.34 8.42 18.03
C GLY A 406 8.24 8.96 18.94
N SER A 407 7.49 9.98 18.53
CA SER A 407 6.37 10.49 19.31
C SER A 407 5.17 9.53 19.26
N VAL A 408 4.48 9.37 20.40
CA VAL A 408 3.18 8.68 20.44
C VAL A 408 2.14 9.66 19.93
N ARG A 409 1.53 9.31 18.80
CA ARG A 409 0.54 10.13 18.08
C ARG A 409 -0.87 9.86 18.56
N TRP A 410 -1.14 8.60 18.91
CA TRP A 410 -2.39 8.15 19.51
C TRP A 410 -2.16 6.92 20.38
N SER A 411 -2.95 6.77 21.44
CA SER A 411 -2.94 5.62 22.36
C SER A 411 -4.36 5.20 22.70
N SER A 412 -4.61 3.89 22.77
CA SER A 412 -5.93 3.37 23.15
C SER A 412 -6.28 3.54 24.65
N HIS A 413 -5.31 3.93 25.48
CA HIS A 413 -5.48 4.05 26.94
C HIS A 413 -5.44 5.49 27.47
N GLY A 414 -5.46 6.49 26.58
CA GLY A 414 -5.47 7.92 26.93
C GLY A 414 -4.27 8.65 26.36
#